data_AF-A0A8T1QZI2-F1
#
_entry.id   AF-A0A8T1QZI2-F1
#
_cell.length_a   1.000
_cell.length_b   1.000
_cell.length_c   1.000
_cell.angle_alpha   90.00
_cell.angle_beta   90.00
_cell.angle_gamma   90.00
#
_symmetry.space_group_name_H-M   'P 1'
#
loop_
_entity.id
_entity.type
_entity.pdbx_description
1 polymer ?
#
loop_
_entity_poly.entity_id
_entity_poly.type
_entity_poly.pdbx_seq_one_letter_code
_entity_poly.pdbx_strand_id
1 'polypeptide(L)'
;MRKRQVVLRRQEPSEGSTTSSLTVRTVRYAECQKNHAASIGGYAVDGCREFMASGEEGTAAALTCAACNCHRNDHRREVEVDVGNERP
;
A
#
# COMPACT_ATOMS: atom_id res chain seq x y z
N MET A 1 15.11 -37.53 -27.61
CA MET A 1 14.43 -37.11 -26.36
C MET A 1 14.18 -35.60 -26.41
N ARG A 2 12.94 -35.16 -26.69
CA ARG A 2 12.61 -33.72 -26.85
C ARG A 2 12.36 -33.10 -25.47
N LYS A 3 13.31 -32.32 -24.98
CA LYS A 3 13.18 -31.53 -23.74
C LYS A 3 12.20 -30.38 -24.00
N ARG A 4 10.97 -30.55 -23.49
CA ARG A 4 9.92 -29.52 -23.49
C ARG A 4 10.35 -28.43 -22.51
N GLN A 5 10.68 -27.25 -23.01
CA GLN A 5 10.91 -26.07 -22.20
C GLN A 5 9.54 -25.44 -21.89
N VAL A 6 9.12 -25.51 -20.63
CA VAL A 6 7.92 -24.83 -20.17
C VAL A 6 8.32 -23.40 -19.81
N VAL A 7 7.95 -22.45 -20.65
CA VAL A 7 8.24 -21.03 -20.43
C VAL A 7 7.27 -20.55 -19.34
N LEU A 8 7.74 -20.42 -18.09
CA LEU A 8 6.96 -19.79 -17.03
C LEU A 8 6.90 -18.28 -17.32
N ARG A 9 5.86 -17.82 -18.02
CA ARG A 9 5.48 -16.41 -18.04
C ARG A 9 5.05 -16.02 -16.63
N ARG A 10 5.97 -15.45 -15.84
CA ARG A 10 5.58 -14.71 -14.63
C ARG A 10 4.98 -13.40 -15.10
N GLN A 11 3.67 -13.30 -14.93
CA GLN A 11 2.94 -12.05 -15.09
C GLN A 11 3.41 -11.12 -13.97
N GLU A 12 4.01 -10.01 -14.36
CA GLU A 12 4.18 -8.83 -13.52
C GLU A 12 2.80 -8.48 -12.94
N PRO A 13 2.66 -8.18 -11.63
CA PRO A 13 1.41 -7.70 -11.09
C PRO A 13 1.06 -6.38 -11.79
N SER A 14 0.14 -6.48 -12.72
CA SER A 14 -0.48 -5.38 -13.43
C SER A 14 -1.37 -4.68 -12.43
N GLU A 15 -0.83 -3.66 -11.76
CA GLU A 15 -1.64 -2.67 -11.03
C GLU A 15 -2.54 -1.96 -12.06
N GLY A 16 -3.77 -2.46 -12.20
CA GLY A 16 -4.92 -1.71 -12.70
C GLY A 16 -5.17 -1.74 -14.20
N SER A 17 -5.81 -2.80 -14.70
CA SER A 17 -6.63 -2.70 -15.92
C SER A 17 -8.05 -2.28 -15.55
N THR A 18 -8.44 -1.06 -15.89
CA THR A 18 -9.79 -0.72 -16.38
C THR A 18 -9.79 0.70 -16.96
N THR A 19 -10.22 0.73 -18.21
CA THR A 19 -10.59 1.82 -19.13
C THR A 19 -10.93 3.21 -18.55
N SER A 20 -10.50 4.24 -19.30
CA SER A 20 -11.07 5.60 -19.44
C SER A 20 -11.73 6.29 -18.25
N SER A 21 -10.99 7.20 -17.61
CA SER A 21 -11.37 8.60 -17.33
C SER A 21 -10.32 9.20 -16.39
N LEU A 22 -10.11 10.51 -16.45
CA LEU A 22 -9.09 11.25 -15.72
C LEU A 22 -9.39 11.35 -14.21
N THR A 23 -9.70 10.23 -13.56
CA THR A 23 -9.94 10.18 -12.11
C THR A 23 -8.61 10.33 -11.41
N VAL A 24 -8.40 11.45 -10.72
CA VAL A 24 -7.23 11.64 -9.85
C VAL A 24 -7.31 10.58 -8.76
N ARG A 25 -6.32 9.68 -8.74
CA ARG A 25 -6.19 8.62 -7.72
C ARG A 25 -5.29 9.15 -6.61
N THR A 26 -5.88 9.70 -5.55
CA THR A 26 -5.12 10.08 -4.36
C THR A 26 -4.92 8.84 -3.50
N VAL A 27 -3.67 8.53 -3.12
CA VAL A 27 -3.35 7.39 -2.25
C VAL A 27 -3.10 7.91 -0.84
N ARG A 28 -3.83 7.37 0.13
CA ARG A 28 -3.64 7.62 1.56
C ARG A 28 -3.29 6.32 2.29
N TYR A 29 -2.55 6.44 3.38
CA TYR A 29 -2.20 5.33 4.26
C TYR A 29 -2.86 5.57 5.62
N ALA A 30 -3.77 4.66 6.01
CA ALA A 30 -4.61 4.84 7.19
C ALA A 30 -4.06 4.05 8.39
N GLU A 31 -4.80 3.05 8.87
CA GLU A 31 -4.45 2.26 10.04
C GLU A 31 -3.24 1.34 9.82
N CYS A 32 -2.39 1.20 10.84
CA CYS A 32 -1.33 0.20 10.83
C CYS A 32 -1.95 -1.20 10.95
N GLN A 33 -1.47 -2.17 10.16
CA GLN A 33 -1.95 -3.56 10.19
C GLN A 33 -0.89 -4.55 10.70
N LYS A 34 0.25 -4.04 11.16
CA LYS A 34 1.36 -4.89 11.64
C LYS A 34 1.08 -5.41 13.04
N ASN A 35 1.25 -6.73 13.22
CA ASN A 35 1.22 -7.32 14.56
C ASN A 35 2.60 -7.18 15.23
N HIS A 36 2.71 -6.29 16.20
CA HIS A 36 3.94 -6.06 16.96
C HIS A 36 4.20 -7.14 18.02
N ALA A 37 3.15 -7.82 18.50
CA ALA A 37 3.29 -8.89 19.49
C ALA A 37 3.50 -10.28 18.86
N ALA A 38 3.60 -10.38 17.53
CA ALA A 38 3.75 -11.65 16.83
C ALA A 38 4.96 -12.46 17.34
N SER A 39 6.09 -11.79 17.62
CA SER A 39 7.29 -12.46 18.14
C SER A 39 7.14 -13.01 19.56
N ILE A 40 6.19 -12.50 20.35
CA ILE A 40 5.93 -12.92 21.73
C ILE A 40 4.77 -13.96 21.76
N GLY A 41 4.19 -14.30 20.60
CA GLY A 41 3.03 -15.18 20.50
C GLY A 41 1.70 -14.48 20.80
N GLY A 42 1.69 -13.15 20.81
CA GLY A 42 0.49 -12.34 21.00
C GLY A 42 -0.03 -11.70 19.72
N TYR A 43 -1.15 -10.98 19.85
CA TYR A 43 -1.69 -10.12 18.80
C TYR A 43 -1.91 -8.72 19.35
N ALA A 44 -1.06 -7.78 18.95
CA ALA A 44 -1.17 -6.37 19.30
C ALA A 44 -0.79 -5.55 18.07
N VAL A 45 -1.75 -4.77 17.57
CA VAL A 45 -1.54 -3.84 16.47
C VAL A 45 -1.34 -2.46 17.08
N ASP A 46 -0.30 -1.76 16.63
CA ASP A 46 -0.03 -0.41 17.10
C ASP A 46 -1.09 0.52 16.50
N GLY A 47 -1.98 1.02 17.34
CA GLY A 47 -3.28 1.61 16.99
C GLY A 47 -3.23 2.96 16.26
N CYS A 48 -2.24 3.18 15.40
CA CYS A 48 -2.17 4.33 14.50
C CYS A 48 -3.40 4.34 13.61
N ARG A 49 -4.15 5.45 13.60
CA ARG A 49 -5.33 5.63 12.75
C ARG A 49 -5.01 6.30 11.42
N GLU A 50 -3.92 7.05 11.37
CA GLU A 50 -3.48 7.83 10.22
C GLU A 50 -1.97 7.69 10.10
N PHE A 51 -1.45 7.50 8.88
CA PHE A 51 -0.02 7.49 8.64
C PHE A 51 0.54 8.90 8.75
N MET A 52 1.46 9.11 9.68
CA MET A 52 2.27 10.32 9.76
C MET A 52 3.70 9.98 9.37
N ALA A 53 4.19 10.61 8.29
CA ALA A 53 5.58 10.52 7.89
C ALA A 53 6.50 11.04 9.00
N SER A 54 7.53 10.28 9.37
CA SER A 54 8.50 10.70 10.41
C SER A 54 9.56 11.70 9.91
N GLY A 55 9.61 11.97 8.61
CA GLY A 55 10.58 12.89 8.02
C GLY A 55 10.07 13.53 6.74
N GLU A 56 10.95 14.28 6.08
CA GLU A 56 10.60 15.10 4.92
C GLU A 56 10.28 14.27 3.66
N GLU A 57 9.32 14.73 2.87
CA GLU A 57 8.86 14.08 1.65
C GLU A 57 10.03 13.80 0.69
N GLY A 58 10.19 12.54 0.28
CA GLY A 58 11.30 12.09 -0.56
C GLY A 58 12.48 11.45 0.20
N THR A 59 12.50 11.50 1.53
CA THR A 59 13.48 10.78 2.34
C THR A 59 13.00 9.39 2.75
N ALA A 60 13.93 8.50 3.14
CA ALA A 60 13.58 7.20 3.70
C ALA A 60 12.72 7.31 4.98
N ALA A 61 12.87 8.41 5.74
CA ALA A 61 12.08 8.68 6.94
C ALA A 61 10.61 9.01 6.62
N ALA A 62 10.31 9.55 5.43
CA ALA A 62 8.92 9.77 5.00
C ALA A 62 8.17 8.48 4.67
N LEU A 63 8.87 7.35 4.51
CA LEU A 63 8.27 6.04 4.30
C LEU A 63 7.93 5.31 5.60
N THR A 64 8.31 5.89 6.74
CA THR A 64 8.15 5.30 8.08
C THR A 64 7.17 6.13 8.90
N CYS A 65 6.26 5.45 9.58
CA CYS A 65 5.27 6.08 10.45
C CYS A 65 5.93 6.60 11.74
N ALA A 66 5.73 7.87 12.07
CA ALA A 66 6.27 8.48 13.28
C ALA A 66 5.70 7.89 14.58
N ALA A 67 4.50 7.29 14.54
CA ALA A 67 3.80 6.77 15.71
C ALA A 67 4.16 5.30 16.02
N CYS A 68 4.12 4.40 15.03
CA CYS A 68 4.42 2.96 15.21
C CYS A 68 5.76 2.51 14.64
N ASN A 69 6.52 3.41 14.01
CA ASN A 69 7.79 3.12 13.33
C ASN A 69 7.70 1.98 12.29
N CYS A 70 6.50 1.75 11.73
CA CYS A 70 6.28 0.79 10.65
C CYS A 70 6.40 1.45 9.29
N HIS A 71 6.66 0.65 8.26
CA HIS A 71 6.71 1.18 6.90
C HIS A 71 5.29 1.51 6.43
N ARG A 72 5.12 2.50 5.55
CA ARG A 72 3.80 2.86 4.97
C ARG A 72 3.08 1.67 4.32
N ASN A 73 3.82 0.65 3.89
CA ASN A 73 3.25 -0.57 3.31
C ASN A 73 2.61 -1.51 4.35
N ASP A 74 2.98 -1.38 5.63
CA ASP A 74 2.31 -2.06 6.73
C ASP A 74 0.99 -1.36 7.12
N HIS A 75 0.75 -0.15 6.62
CA HIS A 75 -0.52 0.57 6.78
C HIS A 75 -1.48 0.23 5.65
N ARG A 76 -2.79 0.25 5.96
CA ARG A 76 -3.83 0.04 4.95
C ARG A 76 -3.72 1.11 3.86
N ARG A 77 -3.50 0.69 2.61
CA ARG A 77 -3.55 1.57 1.43
C ARG A 77 -5.00 1.87 1.08
N GLU A 78 -5.37 3.15 1.11
CA GLU A 78 -6.66 3.64 0.68
C GLU A 78 -6.47 4.45 -0.60
N VAL A 79 -7.19 4.07 -1.66
CA VAL A 79 -7.14 4.77 -2.95
C VAL A 79 -8.45 5.51 -3.11
N GLU A 80 -8.40 6.82 -2.96
CA GLU A 80 -9.54 7.69 -3.22
C GLU A 80 -9.61 7.94 -4.73
N VAL A 81 -10.68 7.45 -5.35
CA VAL A 81 -10.99 7.73 -6.75
C VAL A 81 -11.96 8.90 -6.75
N ASP A 82 -11.45 10.09 -7.05
CA ASP A 82 -12.32 11.23 -7.34
C ASP A 82 -12.97 10.98 -8.70
N VAL A 83 -14.20 10.44 -8.66
CA VAL A 83 -15.07 10.45 -9.83
C VAL A 83 -15.60 11.87 -9.91
N GLY A 84 -14.87 12.72 -10.63
CA GLY A 84 -15.29 14.07 -10.95
C GLY A 84 -16.72 14.01 -11.48
N ASN A 85 -17.67 14.40 -10.64
CA ASN A 85 -19.08 14.42 -10.96
C ASN A 85 -19.29 15.58 -11.93
N GLU A 86 -19.03 15.34 -13.22
CA GLU A 86 -19.56 16.16 -14.30
C GLU A 86 -21.07 16.10 -14.19
N ARG A 87 -21.63 17.12 -13.52
CA ARG A 87 -23.06 17.35 -13.51
C ARG A 87 -23.51 17.65 -14.94
N PRO A 88 -24.65 17.10 -15.39
CA PRO A 88 -25.21 17.43 -16.70
C PRO A 88 -25.58 18.91 -16.82
#